data_AF-A0A916RFR8-F1
#
_entry.id   AF-A0A916RFR8-F1
#
_cell.length_a   1.000
_cell.length_b   1.000
_cell.length_c   1.000
_cell.angle_alpha   90.00
_cell.angle_beta   90.00
_cell.angle_gamma   90.00
#
_symmetry.space_group_name_H-M   'P 1'
#
loop_
_entity.id
_entity.type
_entity.pdbx_description
1 polymer ?
#
loop_
_entity_poly.entity_id
_entity_poly.type
_entity_poly.pdbx_seq_one_letter_code
_entity_poly.pdbx_strand_id
1 'polypeptide(L)'
;MFEPTVELEKIPYKFGYEFIDEDGDKHCYSISDWEIQELYRKCRDKSLSSTQIGKEKEAVEKVRQKLEVEFMNKKDLYFIVGNLKNYKNYFMIIGVVYPTIITQLSLF
;
A
#
# COMPACT_ATOMS: atom_id res chain seq x y z
N MET A 1 20.51 2.25 -31.17
CA MET A 1 19.29 1.43 -31.09
C MET A 1 18.42 2.07 -30.02
N PHE A 2 17.28 2.64 -30.38
CA PHE A 2 16.31 3.14 -29.40
C PHE A 2 15.46 1.95 -28.98
N GLU A 3 15.42 1.64 -27.70
CA GLU A 3 14.48 0.67 -27.16
C GLU A 3 13.05 1.17 -27.41
N PRO A 4 12.10 0.28 -27.76
CA PRO A 4 10.71 0.67 -27.93
C PRO A 4 10.18 1.24 -26.60
N THR A 5 9.46 2.35 -26.67
CA THR A 5 8.83 2.96 -25.51
C THR A 5 7.73 2.04 -24.98
N VAL A 6 7.97 1.40 -23.84
CA VAL A 6 6.95 0.62 -23.15
C VAL A 6 5.96 1.59 -22.51
N GLU A 7 4.70 1.57 -22.95
CA GLU A 7 3.63 2.30 -22.28
C GLU A 7 3.36 1.68 -20.92
N LEU A 8 3.63 2.45 -19.85
CA LEU A 8 3.34 2.04 -18.49
C LEU A 8 1.86 2.24 -18.19
N GLU A 9 1.20 1.18 -17.76
CA GLU A 9 -0.18 1.24 -17.27
C GLU A 9 -0.28 2.15 -16.05
N LYS A 10 -1.13 3.18 -16.15
CA LYS A 10 -1.46 4.08 -15.04
C LYS A 10 -2.58 3.50 -14.20
N ILE A 11 -2.37 3.45 -12.88
CA ILE A 11 -3.41 3.10 -11.92
C ILE A 11 -4.09 4.42 -11.47
N PRO A 12 -5.41 4.58 -11.64
CA PRO A 12 -6.12 5.82 -11.33
C PRO A 12 -6.40 6.00 -9.82
N TYR A 13 -5.83 5.16 -8.97
CA TYR A 13 -6.03 5.14 -7.53
C TYR A 13 -4.72 5.42 -6.79
N LYS A 14 -4.82 6.15 -5.68
CA LYS A 14 -3.73 6.30 -4.71
C LYS A 14 -4.15 5.60 -3.42
N PHE A 15 -3.30 4.70 -2.95
CA PHE A 15 -3.46 4.05 -1.65
C PHE A 15 -2.67 4.84 -0.61
N GLY A 16 -3.12 4.80 0.64
CA GLY A 16 -2.55 5.59 1.72
C GLY A 16 -3.09 5.16 3.08
N TYR A 17 -2.48 5.67 4.14
CA TYR A 17 -2.96 5.51 5.51
C TYR A 17 -3.19 6.87 6.13
N GLU A 18 -4.22 6.93 6.98
CA GLU A 18 -4.40 7.98 7.96
C GLU A 18 -4.04 7.42 9.33
N PHE A 19 -3.15 8.09 10.06
CA PHE A 19 -2.70 7.68 11.38
C PHE A 19 -2.38 8.87 12.26
N ILE A 20 -2.28 8.61 13.56
CA ILE A 20 -1.90 9.60 14.58
C ILE A 20 -0.53 9.20 15.08
N ASP A 21 0.40 10.17 15.18
CA ASP A 21 1.73 9.92 15.75
C ASP A 21 1.74 9.98 17.28
N GLU A 22 2.93 9.83 17.87
CA GLU A 22 3.12 9.86 19.32
C GLU A 22 2.86 11.23 19.95
N ASP A 23 3.02 12.31 19.20
CA ASP A 23 2.75 13.69 19.61
C ASP A 23 1.25 14.06 19.48
N GLY A 24 0.46 13.20 18.83
CA GLY A 24 -0.99 13.38 18.63
C GLY A 24 -1.35 14.04 17.31
N ASP A 25 -0.39 14.25 16.41
CA ASP A 25 -0.62 14.86 15.10
C ASP A 25 -1.19 13.85 14.11
N LYS A 26 -2.17 14.30 13.32
CA LYS A 26 -2.80 13.50 12.27
C LYS A 26 -2.01 13.58 10.98
N HIS A 27 -1.63 12.43 10.45
CA HIS A 27 -0.92 12.29 9.19
C HIS A 27 -1.76 11.52 8.18
N CYS A 28 -1.80 12.01 6.94
CA CYS A 28 -2.43 11.33 5.81
C CYS A 28 -1.40 11.19 4.69
N TYR A 29 -0.79 10.01 4.60
CA TYR A 29 0.32 9.75 3.67
C TYR A 29 -0.06 8.73 2.61
N SER A 30 0.26 9.06 1.36
CA SER A 30 0.12 8.13 0.25
C SER A 30 1.26 7.11 0.24
N ILE A 31 0.95 5.87 -0.12
CA ILE A 31 1.92 4.80 -0.36
C ILE A 31 2.40 4.90 -1.80
N SER A 32 3.72 4.96 -1.99
CA SER A 32 4.36 4.93 -3.32
C SER A 32 5.18 3.69 -3.59
N ASP A 33 5.07 2.71 -2.69
CA ASP A 33 5.59 1.38 -2.90
C ASP A 33 4.91 0.71 -4.09
N TRP A 34 5.72 0.19 -5.01
CA TRP A 34 5.26 -0.52 -6.21
C TRP A 34 4.54 -1.83 -5.84
N GLU A 35 4.84 -2.42 -4.69
CA GLU A 35 4.24 -3.69 -4.28
C GLU A 35 2.71 -3.58 -4.12
N ILE A 36 2.21 -2.45 -3.64
CA ILE A 36 0.76 -2.20 -3.52
C ILE A 36 0.11 -2.01 -4.89
N GLN A 37 0.81 -1.36 -5.82
CA GLN A 37 0.36 -1.20 -7.19
C GLN A 37 0.28 -2.55 -7.92
N GLU A 38 1.26 -3.42 -7.69
CA GLU A 38 1.26 -4.76 -8.24
C GLU A 38 0.21 -5.67 -7.58
N LEU A 39 -0.01 -5.53 -6.28
CA LEU A 39 -1.12 -6.20 -5.58
C LEU A 39 -2.46 -5.83 -6.22
N TYR A 40 -2.69 -4.53 -6.47
CA TYR A 40 -3.89 -4.05 -7.16
C TYR A 40 -4.07 -4.72 -8.53
N ARG A 41 -3.02 -4.75 -9.37
CA ARG A 41 -3.05 -5.41 -10.67
C ARG A 41 -3.41 -6.88 -10.55
N LYS A 42 -2.75 -7.61 -9.64
CA LYS A 42 -3.06 -9.02 -9.37
C LYS A 42 -4.51 -9.23 -8.93
N CYS A 43 -5.06 -8.35 -8.10
CA CYS A 43 -6.45 -8.43 -7.67
C CYS A 43 -7.43 -8.14 -8.81
N ARG A 44 -7.14 -7.15 -9.66
CA ARG A 44 -7.94 -6.79 -10.83
C ARG A 44 -7.95 -7.91 -11.87
N ASP A 45 -6.80 -8.49 -12.15
CA ASP A 45 -6.66 -9.50 -13.19
C ASP A 45 -7.32 -10.83 -12.78
N LYS A 46 -7.43 -11.08 -11.47
CA LYS A 46 -8.16 -12.23 -10.89
C LYS A 46 -9.66 -11.99 -10.69
N SER A 47 -10.16 -10.78 -10.93
CA SER A 47 -11.58 -10.46 -10.73
C SER A 47 -12.46 -11.22 -11.74
N LEU A 48 -13.56 -11.77 -11.25
CA LEU A 48 -14.55 -12.49 -12.06
C LEU A 48 -15.55 -11.56 -12.76
N SER A 49 -15.53 -10.26 -12.44
CA SER A 49 -16.42 -9.29 -13.07
C SER A 49 -16.18 -9.16 -14.58
N SER A 50 -17.25 -9.15 -15.36
CA SER A 50 -17.20 -8.99 -16.83
C SER A 50 -17.01 -7.54 -17.28
N THR A 51 -17.14 -6.56 -16.37
CA THR A 51 -16.96 -5.13 -16.69
C THR A 51 -15.67 -4.60 -16.10
N GLN A 52 -14.99 -3.70 -16.81
CA GLN A 52 -13.75 -3.11 -16.32
C GLN A 52 -13.95 -2.40 -14.97
N ILE A 53 -15.03 -1.63 -14.84
CA ILE A 53 -15.38 -0.92 -13.60
C ILE A 53 -15.59 -1.90 -12.44
N GLY A 54 -16.23 -3.05 -12.69
CA GLY A 54 -16.41 -4.08 -11.67
C GLY A 54 -15.09 -4.71 -11.24
N LYS A 55 -14.17 -4.96 -12.18
CA LYS A 55 -12.83 -5.47 -11.87
C LYS A 55 -12.02 -4.51 -11.02
N GLU A 56 -12.07 -3.22 -11.32
CA GLU A 56 -11.36 -2.20 -10.54
C GLU A 56 -11.92 -2.08 -9.12
N LYS A 57 -13.25 -2.04 -8.97
CA LYS A 57 -13.89 -1.99 -7.65
C LYS A 57 -13.52 -3.19 -6.78
N GLU A 58 -13.59 -4.40 -7.35
CA GLU A 58 -13.20 -5.62 -6.64
C GLU A 58 -11.71 -5.60 -6.25
N ALA A 59 -10.85 -5.06 -7.11
CA ALA A 59 -9.43 -4.93 -6.84
C ALA A 59 -9.13 -3.94 -5.71
N VAL A 60 -9.73 -2.75 -5.75
CA VAL A 60 -9.59 -1.74 -4.68
C VAL A 60 -10.06 -2.32 -3.35
N GLU A 61 -11.20 -3.00 -3.32
CA GLU A 61 -11.73 -3.61 -2.10
C GLU A 61 -10.80 -4.70 -1.54
N LYS A 62 -10.24 -5.55 -2.40
CA LYS A 62 -9.27 -6.59 -1.98
C LYS A 62 -7.97 -5.98 -1.45
N VAL A 63 -7.47 -4.92 -2.08
CA VAL A 63 -6.28 -4.19 -1.58
C VAL A 63 -6.59 -3.58 -0.22
N ARG A 64 -7.74 -2.91 -0.08
CA ARG A 64 -8.19 -2.35 1.20
C ARG A 64 -8.28 -3.43 2.27
N GLN A 65 -8.90 -4.57 1.98
CA GLN A 65 -9.00 -5.69 2.90
C GLN A 65 -7.62 -6.21 3.35
N LYS A 66 -6.65 -6.29 2.42
CA LYS A 66 -5.28 -6.71 2.75
C LYS A 66 -4.61 -5.71 3.70
N LEU A 67 -4.69 -4.42 3.39
CA LEU A 67 -4.08 -3.34 4.16
C LEU A 67 -4.74 -3.19 5.55
N GLU A 68 -6.06 -3.12 5.61
CA GLU A 68 -6.79 -2.88 6.86
C GLU A 68 -6.94 -4.16 7.70
N VAL A 69 -7.32 -5.29 7.09
CA VAL A 69 -7.65 -6.49 7.87
C VAL A 69 -6.42 -7.32 8.17
N GLU A 70 -5.56 -7.54 7.20
CA GLU A 70 -4.41 -8.43 7.40
C GLU A 70 -3.24 -7.71 8.07
N PHE A 71 -2.90 -6.50 7.61
CA PHE A 71 -1.75 -5.79 8.17
C PHE A 71 -2.07 -5.14 9.50
N MET A 72 -3.15 -4.37 9.63
CA MET A 72 -3.43 -3.70 10.92
C MET A 72 -3.82 -4.66 12.04
N ASN A 73 -4.63 -5.70 11.77
CA ASN A 73 -5.15 -6.54 12.87
C ASN A 73 -4.25 -7.74 13.23
N LYS A 74 -3.40 -8.22 12.32
CA LYS A 74 -2.65 -9.49 12.51
C LYS A 74 -1.14 -9.33 12.51
N LYS A 75 -0.63 -8.15 12.15
CA LYS A 75 0.81 -7.89 12.04
C LYS A 75 1.16 -6.66 12.85
N ASP A 76 2.43 -6.57 13.19
CA ASP A 76 2.98 -5.35 13.76
C ASP A 76 3.40 -4.46 12.59
N LEU A 77 2.58 -3.46 12.29
CA LEU A 77 2.66 -2.68 11.06
C LEU A 77 3.56 -1.46 11.23
N TYR A 78 4.65 -1.41 10.48
CA TYR A 78 5.59 -0.30 10.45
C TYR A 78 5.58 0.38 9.08
N PHE A 79 5.57 1.71 9.08
CA PHE A 79 5.72 2.51 7.88
C PHE A 79 7.13 3.06 7.77
N ILE A 80 7.76 2.83 6.62
CA ILE A 80 8.96 3.56 6.24
C ILE A 80 8.50 4.83 5.53
N VAL A 81 8.68 5.96 6.19
CA VAL A 81 8.28 7.27 5.69
C VAL A 81 9.50 8.02 5.15
N GLY A 82 9.35 8.64 3.99
CA GLY A 82 10.38 9.46 3.37
C GLY A 82 9.79 10.66 2.65
N ASN A 83 10.66 11.55 2.17
CA ASN A 83 10.29 12.66 1.31
C ASN A 83 11.07 12.62 0.00
N LEU A 84 10.67 13.45 -0.95
CA LEU A 84 11.40 13.60 -2.20
C LEU A 84 12.43 14.73 -2.06
N LYS A 85 13.62 14.56 -2.67
CA LYS A 85 14.69 15.58 -2.66
C LYS A 85 14.20 16.99 -3.01
N ASN A 86 13.27 17.07 -3.96
CA ASN A 86 12.70 18.33 -4.46
C ASN A 86 11.43 18.76 -3.71
N TYR A 87 10.85 17.91 -2.85
CA TYR A 87 9.63 18.17 -2.09
C TYR A 87 9.83 17.78 -0.62
N LYS A 88 10.67 18.54 0.10
CA LYS A 88 11.09 18.24 1.47
C LYS A 88 9.96 18.23 2.50
N ASN A 89 8.90 19.00 2.25
CA ASN A 89 7.74 19.13 3.13
C ASN A 89 6.62 18.13 2.80
N TYR A 90 6.84 17.24 1.82
CA TYR A 90 5.87 16.23 1.43
C TYR A 90 6.39 14.85 1.83
N PHE A 91 5.77 14.28 2.85
CA PHE A 91 6.07 12.94 3.33
C PHE A 91 5.13 11.91 2.71
N MET A 92 5.68 10.75 2.44
CA MET A 92 4.98 9.63 1.81
C MET A 92 5.51 8.32 2.37
N ILE A 93 4.67 7.30 2.35
CA ILE A 93 5.05 5.95 2.74
C ILE A 93 5.78 5.33 1.55
N ILE A 94 7.08 5.09 1.71
CA ILE A 94 7.94 4.51 0.69
C ILE A 94 8.11 3.00 0.86
N GLY A 95 7.72 2.46 2.01
CA GLY A 95 7.72 1.03 2.28
C GLY A 95 6.80 0.69 3.44
N VAL A 96 6.25 -0.52 3.41
CA VAL A 96 5.38 -1.06 4.47
C VAL A 96 5.99 -2.36 4.96
N VAL A 97 6.29 -2.44 6.25
CA VAL A 97 6.90 -3.60 6.88
C VAL A 97 5.92 -4.18 7.89
N TYR A 98 5.63 -5.47 7.80
CA TYR A 98 4.56 -6.12 8.57
C TYR A 98 5.01 -7.47 9.17
N PRO A 99 5.99 -7.49 10.09
CA PRO A 99 6.38 -8.70 10.81
C PRO A 99 5.18 -9.36 11.49
N THR A 100 5.20 -10.69 11.54
CA THR A 100 4.30 -11.44 12.43
C THR A 100 4.59 -11.06 13.87
N ILE A 101 3.54 -10.79 14.65
CA ILE A 101 3.66 -10.65 16.10
C ILE A 101 4.06 -12.02 16.65
N ILE A 102 5.34 -12.18 16.98
CA ILE A 102 5.83 -13.36 17.69
C ILE A 102 5.76 -13.02 19.16
N THR A 103 4.73 -13.49 19.85
CA THR A 103 4.70 -13.49 21.31
C THR A 103 5.71 -14.52 21.79
N GLN A 104 6.91 -14.07 22.16
CA GLN A 104 7.86 -14.93 22.85
C GLN A 104 7.26 -15.32 24.20
N LEU A 105 6.71 -16.53 24.29
CA LEU A 105 6.25 -17.13 25.52
C LEU A 105 7.48 -17.45 26.36
N SER A 106 7.75 -16.61 27.37
CA SER A 106 8.72 -16.76 28.47
C SER A 106 10.08 -17.37 28.12
N LEU A 107 11.16 -16.59 28.24
CA LEU A 107 12.47 -17.19 28.51
C LEU A 107 12.53 -17.60 29.97
N PHE A 108 12.22 -18.88 30.19
CA PHE A 108 12.31 -19.61 31.47
C PHE A 108 11.33 -19.17 32.56
#